data_AF-A0A6L5F8T1-F1
#
_entry.id   AF-A0A6L5F8T1-F1
#
_cell.length_a   1.000
_cell.length_b   1.000
_cell.length_c   1.000
_cell.angle_alpha   90.00
_cell.angle_beta   90.00
_cell.angle_gamma   90.00
#
_symmetry.space_group_name_H-M   'P 1'
#
loop_
_entity.id
_entity.type
_entity.pdbx_description
1 polymer ?
#
loop_
_entity_poly.entity_id
_entity_poly.type
_entity_poly.pdbx_seq_one_letter_code
_entity_poly.pdbx_strand_id
1 'polypeptide(L)'
;MNPEPDIEEAIQALGRGDHVGARIAISGMNPAASGHGAIIDAVHYAATELENDEEITQATWNGLADALIGSDLDGLVDSVRP
;
A
#
# COMPACT_ATOMS: atom_id res chain seq x y z
N MET A 1 -3.58 22.31 7.66
CA MET A 1 -3.44 21.38 6.54
C MET A 1 -3.79 20.01 7.08
N ASN A 2 -4.85 19.39 6.57
CA ASN A 2 -4.98 17.95 6.75
C ASN A 2 -3.81 17.32 6.00
N PRO A 3 -3.03 16.39 6.58
CA PRO A 3 -2.08 15.63 5.80
C PRO A 3 -2.91 14.90 4.74
N GLU A 4 -2.64 15.19 3.47
CA GLU A 4 -3.09 14.30 2.41
C GLU A 4 -2.51 12.93 2.75
N PRO A 5 -3.32 11.87 2.75
CA PRO A 5 -2.81 10.57 3.15
C PRO A 5 -1.79 10.09 2.14
N ASP A 6 -0.73 9.54 2.69
CA ASP A 6 0.46 9.21 1.95
C ASP A 6 0.43 7.73 1.55
N ILE A 7 0.60 7.46 0.26
CA ILE A 7 0.78 6.10 -0.26
C ILE A 7 2.03 5.48 0.37
N GLU A 8 3.05 6.30 0.65
CA GLU A 8 4.22 5.88 1.42
C GLU A 8 3.84 5.38 2.81
N GLU A 9 2.97 6.09 3.54
CA GLU A 9 2.53 5.67 4.87
C GLU A 9 1.77 4.34 4.82
N ALA A 10 0.95 4.14 3.79
CA ALA A 10 0.26 2.88 3.56
C ALA A 10 1.25 1.73 3.29
N ILE A 11 2.24 1.92 2.41
CA ILE A 11 3.26 0.91 2.10
C ILE A 11 4.12 0.60 3.33
N GLN A 12 4.51 1.62 4.10
CA GLN A 12 5.26 1.42 5.33
C GLN A 12 4.44 0.68 6.40
N ALA A 13 3.13 0.94 6.50
CA ALA A 13 2.26 0.22 7.41
C ALA A 13 2.19 -1.27 7.05
N LEU A 14 2.07 -1.60 5.76
CA LEU A 14 2.15 -2.99 5.27
C LEU A 14 3.47 -3.66 5.65
N GLY A 15 4.61 -2.98 5.50
CA GLY A 15 5.92 -3.53 5.90
C GLY A 15 6.06 -3.78 7.40
N ARG A 16 5.24 -3.13 8.24
CA ARG A 16 5.16 -3.38 9.69
C ARG A 16 4.10 -4.42 10.08
N GLY A 17 3.35 -4.96 9.12
CA GLY A 17 2.17 -5.81 9.37
C GLY A 17 0.94 -5.06 9.88
N ASP A 18 0.89 -3.74 9.78
CA ASP A 18 -0.20 -2.90 10.27
C ASP A 18 -1.26 -2.65 9.18
N HIS A 19 -2.17 -3.60 9.00
CA HIS A 19 -3.24 -3.51 8.01
C HIS A 19 -4.27 -2.42 8.33
N VAL A 20 -4.52 -2.11 9.61
CA VAL A 20 -5.44 -1.04 10.01
C VAL A 20 -4.85 0.31 9.66
N GLY A 21 -3.57 0.54 9.97
CA GLY A 21 -2.85 1.76 9.58
C GLY A 21 -2.84 1.95 8.07
N ALA A 22 -2.57 0.89 7.30
CA ALA A 22 -2.61 0.95 5.83
C ALA A 22 -3.99 1.35 5.29
N ARG A 23 -5.08 0.81 5.87
CA ARG A 23 -6.46 1.15 5.48
C ARG A 23 -6.85 2.57 5.85
N ILE A 24 -6.38 3.08 6.99
CA ILE A 24 -6.62 4.47 7.40
C ILE A 24 -5.92 5.43 6.45
N ALA A 25 -4.66 5.14 6.09
CA ALA A 25 -3.92 5.93 5.12
C ALA A 25 -4.70 5.98 3.78
N ILE A 26 -5.04 4.86 3.17
CA ILE A 26 -5.78 4.89 1.88
C ILE A 26 -7.18 5.50 1.98
N SER A 27 -7.89 5.39 3.11
CA SER A 27 -9.27 5.87 3.25
C SER A 27 -9.41 7.39 3.13
N GLY A 28 -8.35 8.14 3.42
CA GLY A 28 -8.38 9.59 3.20
C GLY A 28 -7.92 10.00 1.81
N MET A 29 -7.47 9.07 0.95
CA MET A 29 -6.96 9.42 -0.38
C MET A 29 -8.12 9.83 -1.26
N ASN A 30 -7.94 10.92 -2.01
CA ASN A 30 -8.94 11.32 -2.99
C ASN A 30 -8.81 10.41 -4.23
N PRO A 31 -9.76 9.51 -4.52
CA PRO A 31 -9.68 8.63 -5.69
C PRO A 31 -9.73 9.41 -7.02
N ALA A 32 -10.13 10.68 -6.99
CA ALA A 32 -10.10 11.58 -8.15
C ALA A 32 -8.73 12.23 -8.39
N ALA A 33 -7.74 12.03 -7.50
CA ALA A 33 -6.35 12.36 -7.78
C ALA A 33 -5.80 11.33 -8.77
N SER A 34 -5.94 11.66 -10.05
CA SER A 34 -5.67 10.82 -11.22
C SER A 34 -4.32 10.08 -11.12
N GLY A 35 -4.37 8.75 -11.00
CA GLY A 35 -3.19 7.89 -11.18
C GLY A 35 -3.03 6.77 -10.14
N HIS A 36 -3.64 6.89 -8.95
CA HIS A 36 -3.34 5.98 -7.83
C HIS A 36 -4.32 4.81 -7.65
N GLY A 37 -5.33 4.66 -8.53
CA GLY A 37 -6.35 3.61 -8.38
C GLY A 37 -5.78 2.20 -8.25
N ALA A 38 -4.84 1.84 -9.14
CA ALA A 38 -4.19 0.54 -9.10
C ALA A 38 -3.38 0.31 -7.80
N ILE A 39 -2.73 1.37 -7.28
CA ILE A 39 -1.96 1.30 -6.04
C ILE A 39 -2.90 1.14 -4.84
N ILE A 40 -4.00 1.89 -4.80
CA ILE A 40 -5.02 1.78 -3.73
C ILE A 40 -5.60 0.37 -3.70
N ASP A 41 -5.91 -0.21 -4.86
CA ASP A 41 -6.42 -1.58 -4.95
C ASP A 41 -5.38 -2.60 -4.48
N ALA A 42 -4.11 -2.44 -4.88
CA ALA A 42 -3.03 -3.32 -4.46
C ALA A 42 -2.76 -3.24 -2.94
N VAL A 43 -2.79 -2.05 -2.35
CA VAL A 43 -2.67 -1.85 -0.90
C VAL A 43 -3.86 -2.48 -0.16
N HIS A 44 -5.08 -2.29 -0.65
CA HIS A 44 -6.27 -2.94 -0.06
C HIS A 44 -6.15 -4.46 -0.09
N TYR A 45 -5.67 -5.03 -1.19
CA TYR A 45 -5.46 -6.46 -1.31
C TYR A 45 -4.39 -6.96 -0.33
N ALA A 46 -3.23 -6.29 -0.24
CA ALA A 46 -2.18 -6.61 0.73
C ALA A 46 -2.65 -6.53 2.20
N ALA A 47 -3.44 -5.51 2.53
CA ALA A 47 -4.04 -5.37 3.86
C ALA A 47 -5.03 -6.51 4.17
N THR A 48 -5.76 -6.99 3.16
CA THR A 48 -6.68 -8.13 3.29
C THR A 48 -5.94 -9.44 3.51
N GLU A 49 -4.79 -9.65 2.87
CA GLU A 49 -3.95 -10.83 3.16
C GLU A 49 -3.43 -10.81 4.59
N LEU A 50 -2.89 -9.67 5.07
CA LEU A 50 -2.48 -9.54 6.47
C LEU A 50 -3.62 -9.83 7.46
N GLU A 51 -4.84 -9.40 7.14
CA GLU A 51 -6.01 -9.62 8.00
C GLU A 51 -6.42 -11.11 8.05
N ASN A 52 -6.27 -11.84 6.95
CA ASN A 52 -6.69 -13.25 6.86
C ASN A 52 -5.60 -14.24 7.26
N ASP A 53 -4.38 -14.02 6.78
CA ASP A 53 -3.27 -14.98 6.82
C ASP A 53 -2.11 -14.51 7.70
N GLU A 54 -2.23 -13.33 8.34
CA GLU A 54 -1.21 -12.70 9.19
C GLU A 54 0.13 -12.39 8.47
N GLU A 55 0.16 -12.51 7.13
CA GLU A 55 1.33 -12.32 6.29
C GLU A 55 0.92 -11.76 4.91
N ILE A 56 1.82 -11.03 4.25
CA ILE A 56 1.67 -10.65 2.83
C ILE A 56 2.50 -11.61 1.99
N THR A 57 1.87 -12.28 1.04
CA THR A 57 2.60 -13.22 0.18
C THR A 57 3.56 -12.50 -0.76
N GLN A 58 4.60 -13.20 -1.22
CA GLN A 58 5.52 -12.66 -2.23
C GLN A 58 4.79 -12.24 -3.51
N ALA A 59 3.74 -12.97 -3.91
CA ALA A 59 2.95 -12.65 -5.10
C ALA A 59 2.25 -11.29 -4.94
N THR A 60 1.72 -11.01 -3.77
CA THR A 60 1.06 -9.74 -3.44
C THR A 60 2.02 -8.58 -3.38
N TRP A 61 3.21 -8.78 -2.82
CA TRP A 61 4.26 -7.77 -2.88
C TRP A 61 4.67 -7.42 -4.30
N ASN A 62 4.79 -8.43 -5.18
CA ASN A 62 5.08 -8.20 -6.58
C ASN A 62 3.92 -7.45 -7.28
N GLY A 63 2.67 -7.80 -6.98
CA GLY A 63 1.51 -7.09 -7.51
C GLY A 63 1.45 -5.62 -7.05
N LEU A 64 1.86 -5.34 -5.81
CA LEU A 64 1.98 -3.98 -5.30
C LEU A 64 3.11 -3.20 -6.01
N ALA A 65 4.28 -3.81 -6.20
CA ALA A 65 5.39 -3.20 -6.96
C ALA A 65 4.99 -2.91 -8.42
N ASP A 66 4.30 -3.86 -9.08
CA ASP A 66 3.78 -3.68 -10.43
C ASP A 66 2.76 -2.53 -10.53
N ALA A 67 1.93 -2.33 -9.49
CA ALA A 67 1.00 -1.22 -9.43
C ALA A 67 1.71 0.14 -9.26
N LEU A 68 2.95 0.14 -8.75
CA LEU A 68 3.77 1.33 -8.51
C LEU A 68 4.68 1.68 -9.70
N ILE A 69 4.61 0.97 -10.82
CA ILE A 69 5.47 1.21 -12.00
C ILE A 69 5.48 2.68 -12.39
N GLY A 70 6.68 3.27 -12.38
CA GLY A 70 6.91 4.67 -12.76
C GLY A 70 6.65 5.69 -11.64
N SER A 71 6.38 5.24 -10.41
CA SER A 71 6.38 6.06 -9.20
C SER A 71 7.69 5.90 -8.43
N ASP A 72 8.08 6.94 -7.68
CA ASP A 72 9.27 6.90 -6.81
C ASP A 72 9.08 5.96 -5.59
N LEU A 73 7.91 5.34 -5.44
CA LEU A 73 7.51 4.49 -4.32
C LEU A 73 7.78 2.99 -4.55
N ASP A 74 8.11 2.56 -5.77
CA ASP A 74 8.46 1.16 -6.05
C ASP A 74 9.65 0.67 -5.20
N GLY A 75 10.70 1.49 -5.10
CA GLY A 75 11.86 1.18 -4.25
C GLY A 75 11.55 1.13 -2.75
N LEU A 76 10.48 1.80 -2.30
CA LEU A 76 10.04 1.73 -0.91
C LEU A 76 9.49 0.34 -0.61
N VAL A 77 8.69 -0.24 -1.50
CA VAL A 77 8.13 -1.60 -1.33
C VAL A 77 9.23 -2.62 -1.08
N ASP A 78 10.28 -2.60 -1.89
CA ASP A 78 11.41 -3.52 -1.73
C ASP A 78 12.17 -3.31 -0.42
N SER A 79 12.17 -2.07 0.11
CA SER A 79 12.86 -1.76 1.37
C SER A 79 12.10 -2.16 2.63
N VAL A 80 10.77 -2.23 2.56
CA VAL A 80 9.91 -2.52 3.73
C VAL A 80 9.28 -3.91 3.69
N ARG A 81 9.39 -4.62 2.57
CA ARG A 81 9.01 -6.03 2.46
C ARG A 81 9.77 -6.85 3.52
N PRO A 82 9.08 -7.70 4.31
CA PRO A 82 9.71 -8.52 5.36
C PRO A 82 10.68 -9.59 4.81
#